data_AF-A0A3N5GQU0-F1
#
_entry.id   AF-A0A3N5GQU0-F1
#
_cell.length_a   1.000
_cell.length_b   1.000
_cell.length_c   1.000
_cell.angle_alpha   90.00
_cell.angle_beta   90.00
_cell.angle_gamma   90.00
#
_symmetry.space_group_name_H-M   'P 1'
#
loop_
_entity.id
_entity.type
_entity.pdbx_description
1 polymer ?
#
loop_
_entity_poly.entity_id
_entity_poly.type
_entity_poly.pdbx_seq_one_letter_code
_entity_poly.pdbx_strand_id
1 'polypeptide(L)'
;QTYRQYPDQFLFLAKGNVFGIPFDVILTIVIILAATFIYAKTSYGWNVLAMGGNEEAARLAGIKTKATKISVYTLCGFFTAIATMVMIAKSNTTNSSFGPGSEFTALTAAIVGGVSFMGGEGNMLGLVTGVLILAVLGNGMQLAGWGTYAQYIVKGIILLGAVTFDELQKTARLTKHSKTNGEPASPEKKSA
;
A
#
# COMPACT_ATOMS: atom_id res chain seq x y z
N GLN A 1 29.17 -17.39 6.56
CA GLN A 1 29.83 -17.22 5.26
C GLN A 1 29.13 -16.05 4.56
N THR A 2 29.75 -14.87 4.53
CA THR A 2 29.18 -13.68 3.85
C THR A 2 29.67 -13.69 2.41
N TYR A 3 28.82 -14.07 1.46
CA TYR A 3 29.12 -13.96 0.04
C TYR A 3 29.14 -12.46 -0.34
N ARG A 4 30.33 -11.92 -0.63
CA ARG A 4 30.57 -10.49 -0.99
C ARG A 4 30.83 -10.25 -2.48
N GLN A 5 30.77 -11.30 -3.30
CA GLN A 5 31.04 -11.21 -4.74
C GLN A 5 29.76 -11.50 -5.51
N TYR A 6 28.91 -10.48 -5.64
CA TYR A 6 27.82 -10.52 -6.61
C TYR A 6 28.37 -10.14 -8.00
N PRO A 7 27.89 -10.77 -9.09
CA PRO A 7 28.28 -10.39 -10.44
C PRO A 7 28.05 -8.89 -10.69
N ASP A 8 28.92 -8.23 -11.46
CA ASP A 8 28.82 -6.78 -11.73
C ASP A 8 27.46 -6.37 -12.31
N GLN A 9 26.81 -7.26 -13.07
CA GLN A 9 25.46 -7.09 -13.60
C GLN A 9 24.39 -6.99 -12.51
N PHE A 10 24.58 -7.74 -11.40
CA PHE A 10 23.69 -7.72 -10.24
C PHE A 10 23.96 -6.49 -9.35
N LEU A 11 25.21 -6.04 -9.29
CA LEU A 11 25.58 -4.81 -8.61
C LEU A 11 25.12 -3.56 -9.36
N PHE A 12 25.02 -3.59 -10.69
CA PHE A 12 24.48 -2.48 -11.48
C PHE A 12 23.01 -2.18 -11.15
N LEU A 13 22.21 -3.19 -10.80
CA LEU A 13 20.83 -3.00 -10.34
C LEU A 13 20.73 -2.15 -9.04
N ALA A 14 21.77 -2.13 -8.21
CA ALA A 14 21.78 -1.37 -6.95
C ALA A 14 22.74 -0.17 -6.92
N LYS A 15 23.86 -0.22 -7.64
CA LYS A 15 24.93 0.78 -7.67
C LYS A 15 25.17 1.38 -9.05
N GLY A 16 24.46 0.90 -10.08
CA GLY A 16 24.50 1.49 -11.40
C GLY A 16 23.98 2.91 -11.33
N ASN A 17 24.80 3.86 -11.76
CA ASN A 17 24.39 5.25 -11.92
C ASN A 17 24.10 5.47 -13.40
N VAL A 18 22.87 5.86 -13.69
CA VAL A 18 22.49 6.35 -15.01
C VAL A 18 22.28 7.85 -14.84
N PHE A 19 23.07 8.67 -15.53
CA PHE A 19 22.99 10.14 -15.44
C PHE A 19 23.13 10.73 -14.02
N GLY A 20 23.87 10.06 -13.12
CA GLY A 20 24.08 10.53 -11.74
C GLY A 20 22.94 10.20 -10.77
N ILE A 21 21.89 9.52 -11.22
CA ILE A 21 20.80 9.02 -10.38
C ILE A 21 21.00 7.51 -10.13
N PRO A 22 20.88 7.03 -8.88
CA PRO A 22 20.92 5.61 -8.58
C PRO A 22 19.81 4.86 -9.32
N PHE A 23 20.15 3.73 -9.96
CA PHE A 23 19.21 2.93 -10.73
C PHE A 23 17.99 2.46 -9.92
N ASP A 24 18.15 2.19 -8.61
CA ASP A 24 17.05 1.84 -7.68
C ASP A 24 15.93 2.89 -7.67
N VAL A 25 16.29 4.18 -7.68
CA VAL A 25 15.32 5.29 -7.70
C VAL A 25 14.56 5.32 -9.03
N ILE A 26 15.28 5.15 -10.15
CA ILE A 26 14.68 5.11 -11.49
C ILE A 26 13.71 3.93 -11.59
N LEU A 27 14.13 2.74 -11.14
CA LEU A 27 13.31 1.53 -11.14
C LEU A 27 12.04 1.73 -10.32
N THR A 28 12.15 2.31 -9.12
CA THR A 28 10.99 2.61 -8.26
C THR A 28 10.03 3.58 -8.95
N ILE A 29 10.52 4.65 -9.57
CA ILE A 29 9.70 5.61 -10.32
C ILE A 29 8.98 4.92 -11.48
N VAL A 30 9.68 4.09 -12.27
CA VAL A 30 9.09 3.35 -13.38
C VAL A 30 8.00 2.40 -12.89
N ILE A 31 8.21 1.68 -11.79
CA ILE A 31 7.21 0.79 -11.20
C ILE A 31 5.99 1.59 -10.72
N ILE A 32 6.19 2.72 -10.03
CA ILE A 32 5.10 3.58 -9.58
C ILE A 32 4.29 4.08 -10.78
N LEU A 33 4.94 4.60 -11.82
CA LEU A 33 4.28 5.09 -13.02
C LEU A 33 3.49 3.99 -13.75
N ALA A 34 4.10 2.81 -13.91
CA ALA A 34 3.44 1.66 -14.52
C ALA A 34 2.22 1.22 -13.70
N ALA A 35 2.37 1.13 -12.37
CA ALA A 35 1.27 0.77 -11.48
C ALA A 35 0.17 1.84 -11.51
N THR A 36 0.52 3.14 -11.54
CA THR A 36 -0.45 4.24 -11.59
C THR A 36 -1.21 4.22 -12.90
N PHE A 37 -0.53 3.95 -14.01
CA PHE A 37 -1.16 3.81 -15.31
C PHE A 37 -2.13 2.62 -15.36
N ILE A 38 -1.71 1.46 -14.84
CA ILE A 38 -2.58 0.27 -14.77
C ILE A 38 -3.79 0.55 -13.88
N TYR A 39 -3.59 1.18 -12.73
CA TYR A 39 -4.64 1.50 -11.78
C TYR A 39 -5.64 2.55 -12.31
N ALA A 40 -5.15 3.66 -12.86
CA ALA A 40 -5.97 4.80 -13.24
C ALA A 40 -6.61 4.65 -14.63
N LYS A 41 -5.92 3.97 -15.57
CA LYS A 41 -6.29 3.97 -16.99
C LYS A 41 -6.81 2.63 -17.50
N THR A 42 -6.74 1.56 -16.70
CA THR A 42 -7.13 0.21 -17.14
C THR A 42 -8.37 -0.27 -16.39
N SER A 43 -9.28 -0.96 -17.10
CA SER A 43 -10.44 -1.63 -16.49
C SER A 43 -10.05 -2.61 -15.38
N TYR A 44 -8.81 -3.10 -15.41
CA TYR A 44 -8.24 -3.94 -14.36
C TYR A 44 -8.26 -3.26 -12.98
N GLY A 45 -7.82 -2.00 -12.88
CA GLY A 45 -7.83 -1.26 -11.61
C GLY A 45 -9.24 -1.10 -11.05
N TRP A 46 -10.20 -0.80 -11.92
CA TRP A 46 -11.60 -0.65 -11.54
C TRP A 46 -12.22 -1.98 -11.09
N ASN A 47 -11.92 -3.09 -11.78
CA ASN A 47 -12.37 -4.43 -11.39
C ASN A 47 -11.82 -4.84 -10.01
N VAL A 48 -10.58 -4.45 -9.69
CA VAL A 48 -9.97 -4.71 -8.37
C VAL A 48 -10.68 -3.90 -7.28
N LEU A 49 -11.00 -2.62 -7.52
CA LEU A 49 -11.74 -1.79 -6.56
C LEU A 49 -13.17 -2.29 -6.34
N ALA A 50 -13.88 -2.61 -7.42
CA ALA A 50 -15.25 -3.13 -7.33
C ALA A 50 -15.32 -4.43 -6.50
N MET A 51 -14.38 -5.34 -6.73
CA MET A 51 -14.23 -6.56 -5.93
C MET A 51 -13.89 -6.27 -4.47
N GLY A 52 -13.09 -5.24 -4.20
CA GLY A 52 -12.71 -4.85 -2.84
C GLY A 52 -13.85 -4.28 -1.99
N GLY A 53 -14.83 -3.62 -2.60
CA GLY A 53 -15.99 -3.09 -1.87
C GLY A 53 -17.04 -4.17 -1.57
N ASN A 54 -17.42 -4.96 -2.58
CA ASN A 54 -18.32 -6.10 -2.40
C ASN A 54 -18.05 -7.17 -3.47
N GLU A 55 -17.42 -8.28 -3.05
CA GLU A 55 -17.06 -9.39 -3.95
C GLU A 55 -18.29 -10.06 -4.59
N GLU A 56 -19.40 -10.19 -3.85
CA GLU A 56 -20.61 -10.81 -4.38
C GLU A 56 -21.29 -9.93 -5.44
N ALA A 57 -21.36 -8.62 -5.19
CA ALA A 57 -21.90 -7.67 -6.15
C ALA A 57 -21.04 -7.60 -7.43
N ALA A 58 -19.72 -7.60 -7.29
CA ALA A 58 -18.79 -7.64 -8.43
C ALA A 58 -18.98 -8.92 -9.27
N ARG A 59 -19.19 -10.07 -8.62
CA ARG A 59 -19.46 -11.34 -9.30
C ARG A 59 -20.78 -11.30 -10.07
N LEU A 60 -21.83 -10.73 -9.49
CA LEU A 60 -23.14 -10.56 -10.15
C LEU A 60 -23.07 -9.57 -11.31
N ALA A 61 -22.18 -8.58 -11.25
CA ALA A 61 -21.90 -7.62 -12.32
C ALA A 61 -21.06 -8.20 -13.49
N GLY A 62 -20.76 -9.51 -13.47
CA GLY A 62 -20.02 -10.19 -14.54
C GLY A 62 -18.49 -10.10 -14.42
N ILE A 63 -17.96 -9.56 -13.31
CA ILE A 63 -16.51 -9.54 -13.06
C ILE A 63 -16.07 -10.93 -12.61
N LYS A 64 -15.05 -11.49 -13.27
CA LYS A 64 -14.44 -12.79 -12.90
C LYS A 64 -13.58 -12.64 -11.63
N THR A 65 -14.22 -12.50 -10.47
CA THR A 65 -13.56 -12.24 -9.17
C THR A 65 -12.41 -13.21 -8.87
N LYS A 66 -12.61 -14.52 -9.11
CA LYS A 66 -11.57 -15.54 -8.92
C LYS A 66 -10.30 -15.28 -9.76
N ALA A 67 -10.48 -14.96 -11.05
CA ALA A 67 -9.36 -14.71 -11.95
C ALA A 67 -8.62 -13.42 -11.57
N THR A 68 -9.36 -12.35 -11.26
CA THR A 68 -8.79 -11.08 -10.80
C THR A 68 -8.05 -11.23 -9.47
N LYS A 69 -8.57 -12.04 -8.53
CA LYS A 69 -7.90 -12.30 -7.25
C LYS A 69 -6.56 -13.00 -7.47
N ILE A 70 -6.52 -14.05 -8.30
CA ILE A 70 -5.28 -14.76 -8.66
C ILE A 70 -4.27 -13.80 -9.31
N SER A 71 -4.70 -13.00 -10.29
CA SER A 71 -3.78 -12.07 -10.97
C SER A 71 -3.21 -11.00 -10.05
N VAL A 72 -3.99 -10.49 -9.08
CA VAL A 72 -3.50 -9.53 -8.07
C VAL A 72 -2.42 -10.17 -7.20
N TYR A 73 -2.64 -11.40 -6.71
CA TYR A 73 -1.64 -12.10 -5.91
C TYR A 73 -0.38 -12.42 -6.71
N THR A 74 -0.51 -12.82 -7.99
CA THR A 74 0.63 -13.04 -8.87
C THR A 74 1.44 -11.76 -9.11
N LEU A 75 0.78 -10.63 -9.34
CA LEU A 75 1.45 -9.33 -9.48
C LEU A 75 2.16 -8.92 -8.19
N CYS A 76 1.53 -9.11 -7.03
CA CYS A 76 2.15 -8.86 -5.74
C CYS A 76 3.44 -9.67 -5.56
N GLY A 77 3.42 -10.96 -5.88
CA GLY A 77 4.60 -11.82 -5.86
C GLY A 77 5.69 -11.36 -6.82
N PHE A 78 5.33 -10.95 -8.04
CA PHE A 78 6.26 -10.42 -9.04
C PHE A 78 6.96 -9.14 -8.56
N PHE A 79 6.20 -8.16 -8.05
CA PHE A 79 6.79 -6.93 -7.51
C PHE A 79 7.62 -7.18 -6.25
N THR A 80 7.20 -8.11 -5.39
CA THR A 80 7.95 -8.51 -4.20
C THR A 80 9.30 -9.11 -4.58
N ALA A 81 9.34 -10.00 -5.58
CA ALA A 81 10.59 -10.59 -6.06
C ALA A 81 11.58 -9.53 -6.58
N ILE A 82 11.10 -8.54 -7.33
CA ILE A 82 11.92 -7.41 -7.81
C ILE A 82 12.43 -6.57 -6.62
N ALA A 83 11.54 -6.19 -5.70
CA ALA A 83 11.90 -5.38 -4.54
C ALA A 83 12.96 -6.07 -3.65
N THR A 84 12.81 -7.38 -3.40
CA THR A 84 13.77 -8.16 -2.63
C THR A 84 15.11 -8.28 -3.36
N MET A 85 15.11 -8.47 -4.69
CA MET A 85 16.34 -8.52 -5.48
C MET A 85 17.14 -7.22 -5.34
N VAL A 86 16.46 -6.08 -5.46
CA VAL A 86 17.06 -4.76 -5.29
C VAL A 86 17.56 -4.56 -3.86
N MET A 87 16.78 -4.96 -2.85
CA MET A 87 17.18 -4.86 -1.44
C MET A 87 18.47 -5.63 -1.15
N ILE A 88 18.58 -6.88 -1.61
CA ILE A 88 19.78 -7.72 -1.46
C ILE A 88 20.97 -7.08 -2.16
N ALA A 89 20.77 -6.61 -3.40
CA ALA A 89 21.81 -5.93 -4.17
C ALA A 89 22.31 -4.65 -3.47
N LYS A 90 21.41 -3.91 -2.80
CA LYS A 90 21.75 -2.69 -2.05
C LYS A 90 22.54 -2.97 -0.78
N SER A 91 22.18 -4.03 -0.07
CA SER A 91 22.83 -4.38 1.19
C SER A 91 24.15 -5.12 1.02
N ASN A 92 24.48 -5.60 -0.19
CA ASN A 92 25.72 -6.32 -0.55
C ASN A 92 26.11 -7.42 0.45
N THR A 93 25.11 -7.92 1.17
CA THR A 93 25.22 -8.89 2.25
C THR A 93 23.88 -9.60 2.31
N THR A 94 23.93 -10.92 2.41
CA THR A 94 22.76 -11.73 2.74
C THR A 94 22.93 -12.19 4.18
N ASN A 95 21.99 -11.81 5.04
CA ASN A 95 21.87 -12.33 6.39
C ASN A 95 20.46 -12.91 6.55
N SER A 96 20.28 -13.83 7.50
CA SER A 96 19.00 -14.49 7.77
C SER A 96 17.97 -13.58 8.43
N SER A 97 18.33 -12.34 8.74
CA SER A 97 17.44 -11.30 9.28
C SER A 97 16.90 -10.34 8.21
N PHE A 98 17.21 -10.55 6.93
CA PHE A 98 16.58 -9.78 5.84
C PHE A 98 15.16 -10.28 5.58
N GLY A 99 14.19 -9.36 5.56
CA GLY A 99 12.81 -9.65 5.21
C GLY A 99 11.79 -9.30 6.29
N PRO A 100 11.92 -9.80 7.53
CA PRO A 100 10.92 -9.58 8.57
C PRO A 100 10.60 -8.10 8.74
N GLY A 101 9.31 -7.76 8.78
CA GLY A 101 8.82 -6.42 9.10
C GLY A 101 8.82 -5.44 7.93
N SER A 102 9.32 -5.85 6.76
CA SER A 102 9.11 -5.13 5.49
C SER A 102 7.64 -5.19 5.07
N GLU A 103 6.97 -6.32 5.32
CA GLU A 103 5.54 -6.53 5.07
C GLU A 103 4.70 -5.59 5.92
N PHE A 104 5.06 -5.49 7.21
CA PHE A 104 4.40 -4.59 8.13
C PHE A 104 4.58 -3.12 7.72
N THR A 105 5.79 -2.74 7.34
CA THR A 105 6.08 -1.38 6.86
C THR A 105 5.30 -1.07 5.57
N ALA A 106 5.19 -2.03 4.66
CA ALA A 106 4.43 -1.89 3.42
C ALA A 106 2.92 -1.71 3.70
N LEU A 107 2.36 -2.51 4.61
CA LEU A 107 0.97 -2.36 5.05
C LEU A 107 0.72 -1.00 5.70
N THR A 108 1.56 -0.59 6.66
CA THR A 108 1.45 0.70 7.34
C THR A 108 1.53 1.86 6.35
N ALA A 109 2.48 1.83 5.41
CA ALA A 109 2.61 2.86 4.39
C ALA A 109 1.37 2.96 3.49
N ALA A 110 0.78 1.82 3.11
CA ALA A 110 -0.43 1.80 2.30
C ALA A 110 -1.63 2.41 3.02
N ILE A 111 -1.85 2.05 4.28
CA ILE A 111 -2.98 2.56 5.07
C ILE A 111 -2.80 4.04 5.41
N VAL A 112 -1.59 4.46 5.80
CA VAL A 112 -1.27 5.89 6.02
C VAL A 112 -1.45 6.69 4.73
N GLY A 113 -1.18 6.06 3.58
CA GLY A 113 -1.44 6.63 2.26
C GLY A 113 -2.93 6.69 1.85
N GLY A 114 -3.86 6.26 2.71
CA GLY A 114 -5.29 6.32 2.44
C GLY A 114 -5.83 5.18 1.57
N VAL A 115 -5.16 4.03 1.54
CA VAL A 115 -5.75 2.78 1.03
C VAL A 115 -6.66 2.20 2.11
N SER A 116 -7.92 1.93 1.77
CA SER A 116 -8.90 1.43 2.75
C SER A 116 -8.56 0.02 3.21
N PHE A 117 -8.60 -0.20 4.52
CA PHE A 117 -8.40 -1.53 5.11
C PHE A 117 -9.55 -2.50 4.78
N MET A 118 -10.77 -1.97 4.72
CA MET A 118 -11.98 -2.73 4.39
C MET A 118 -12.16 -2.97 2.88
N GLY A 119 -11.34 -2.32 2.04
CA GLY A 119 -11.39 -2.45 0.58
C GLY A 119 -12.40 -1.52 -0.09
N GLY A 120 -12.32 -1.43 -1.43
CA GLY A 120 -13.24 -0.64 -2.26
C GLY A 120 -12.78 0.79 -2.55
N GLU A 121 -11.86 1.34 -1.75
CA GLU A 121 -11.34 2.70 -1.91
C GLU A 121 -9.81 2.73 -1.81
N GLY A 122 -9.17 3.58 -2.62
CA GLY A 122 -7.75 3.85 -2.55
C GLY A 122 -7.33 4.94 -3.52
N ASN A 123 -6.19 5.57 -3.28
CA ASN A 123 -5.62 6.56 -4.20
C ASN A 123 -4.11 6.34 -4.33
N MET A 124 -3.63 6.31 -5.58
CA MET A 124 -2.21 6.15 -5.89
C MET A 124 -1.34 7.29 -5.36
N LEU A 125 -1.81 8.54 -5.45
CA LEU A 125 -1.04 9.69 -4.95
C LEU A 125 -0.87 9.65 -3.43
N GLY A 126 -1.93 9.22 -2.73
CA GLY A 126 -1.88 9.01 -1.29
C GLY A 126 -0.91 7.88 -0.91
N LEU A 127 -0.97 6.75 -1.63
CA LEU A 127 -0.05 5.62 -1.43
C LEU A 127 1.41 6.03 -1.54
N VAL A 128 1.79 6.75 -2.61
CA VAL A 128 3.17 7.22 -2.81
C VAL A 128 3.60 8.13 -1.67
N THR A 129 2.71 9.03 -1.23
CA THR A 129 2.98 9.94 -0.10
C THR A 129 3.18 9.15 1.21
N GLY A 130 2.33 8.16 1.49
CA GLY A 130 2.45 7.29 2.67
C GLY A 130 3.75 6.49 2.67
N VAL A 131 4.13 5.91 1.54
CA VAL A 131 5.42 5.20 1.38
C VAL A 131 6.59 6.15 1.63
N LEU A 132 6.54 7.37 1.12
CA LEU A 132 7.59 8.36 1.31
C LEU A 132 7.72 8.80 2.78
N ILE A 133 6.58 9.04 3.47
CA ILE A 133 6.56 9.36 4.90
C ILE A 133 7.22 8.24 5.72
N LEU A 134 6.81 6.99 5.50
CA LEU A 134 7.34 5.85 6.25
C LEU A 134 8.80 5.55 5.89
N ALA A 135 9.23 5.80 4.65
CA ALA A 135 10.62 5.67 4.24
C ALA A 135 11.52 6.72 4.90
N VAL A 136 11.11 7.99 4.94
CA VAL A 136 11.85 9.06 5.62
C VAL A 136 11.90 8.81 7.13
N LEU A 137 10.78 8.40 7.73
CA LEU A 137 10.71 8.06 9.15
C LEU A 137 11.61 6.86 9.48
N GLY A 138 11.59 5.82 8.66
CA GLY A 138 12.48 4.66 8.78
C GLY A 138 13.96 5.07 8.73
N ASN A 139 14.35 5.88 7.75
CA ASN A 139 15.72 6.39 7.66
C ASN A 139 16.08 7.29 8.85
N GLY A 140 15.15 8.13 9.32
CA GLY A 140 15.34 9.00 10.49
C GLY A 140 15.57 8.22 11.78
N MET A 141 14.75 7.20 12.05
CA MET A 141 14.93 6.30 13.20
C MET A 141 16.25 5.54 13.12
N GLN A 142 16.64 5.10 11.92
CA GLN A 142 17.92 4.43 11.70
C GLN A 142 19.11 5.34 12.02
N LEU A 143 19.06 6.61 11.58
CA LEU A 143 20.08 7.62 11.88
C LEU A 143 20.11 8.01 13.35
N ALA A 144 18.96 8.02 14.01
CA ALA A 144 18.84 8.24 15.46
C ALA A 144 19.34 7.04 16.29
N GLY A 145 19.77 5.95 15.65
CA GLY A 145 20.29 4.76 16.33
C GLY A 145 19.23 3.90 17.01
N TRP A 146 17.95 4.03 16.61
CA TRP A 146 16.88 3.23 17.19
C TRP A 146 16.99 1.78 16.71
N GLY A 147 17.02 0.84 17.65
CA GLY A 147 17.06 -0.59 17.35
C GLY A 147 15.80 -1.06 16.61
N THR A 148 15.92 -2.16 15.86
CA THR A 148 14.85 -2.71 15.00
C THR A 148 13.53 -2.94 15.75
N TYR A 149 13.60 -3.39 17.01
CA TYR A 149 12.40 -3.60 17.84
C TYR A 149 11.65 -2.31 18.14
N ALA A 150 12.37 -1.23 18.46
CA ALA A 150 11.75 0.08 18.70
C ALA A 150 11.10 0.62 17.43
N GLN A 151 11.72 0.42 16.27
CA GLN A 151 11.14 0.79 14.98
C GLN A 151 9.82 0.03 14.70
N TYR A 152 9.72 -1.26 15.06
CA TYR A 152 8.47 -2.00 14.92
C TYR A 152 7.36 -1.49 15.83
N ILE A 153 7.67 -1.17 17.08
CA ILE A 153 6.69 -0.60 18.01
C ILE A 153 6.14 0.72 17.45
N VAL A 154 7.00 1.62 16.97
CA VAL A 154 6.57 2.89 16.36
C VAL A 154 5.70 2.66 15.14
N LYS A 155 6.14 1.82 14.21
CA LYS A 155 5.35 1.49 13.00
C LYS A 155 3.99 0.91 13.37
N GLY A 156 3.90 0.14 14.46
CA GLY A 156 2.63 -0.43 14.91
C GLY A 156 1.71 0.57 15.56
N ILE A 157 2.25 1.52 16.33
CA ILE A 157 1.47 2.65 16.83
C ILE A 157 0.92 3.47 15.66
N ILE A 158 1.73 3.74 14.63
CA ILE A 158 1.30 4.45 13.42
C ILE A 158 0.20 3.68 12.70
N LEU A 159 0.36 2.37 12.52
CA LEU A 159 -0.64 1.52 11.89
C LEU A 159 -1.97 1.54 12.65
N LEU A 160 -1.94 1.30 13.97
CA LEU A 160 -3.12 1.30 14.82
C LEU A 160 -3.82 2.67 14.80
N GLY A 161 -3.03 3.74 14.89
CA GLY A 161 -3.52 5.10 14.74
C GLY A 161 -4.25 5.28 13.40
N ALA A 162 -3.59 4.96 12.29
CA ALA A 162 -4.15 5.12 10.96
C ALA A 162 -5.44 4.32 10.76
N VAL A 163 -5.49 3.05 11.19
CA VAL A 163 -6.68 2.19 11.09
C VAL A 163 -7.82 2.72 11.97
N THR A 164 -7.52 3.17 13.18
CA THR A 164 -8.54 3.74 14.08
C THR A 164 -9.13 5.02 13.49
N PHE A 165 -8.29 5.89 12.91
CA PHE A 165 -8.76 7.08 12.22
C PHE A 165 -9.57 6.76 10.95
N ASP A 166 -9.20 5.72 10.20
CA ASP A 166 -9.94 5.26 9.02
C ASP A 166 -11.36 4.80 9.38
N GLU A 167 -11.50 3.96 10.41
CA GLU A 167 -12.79 3.47 10.92
C GLU A 167 -13.68 4.61 11.47
N LEU A 168 -13.09 5.55 12.20
CA LEU A 168 -13.82 6.71 12.74
C LEU A 168 -14.32 7.64 11.62
N GLN A 169 -13.50 7.91 10.61
CA GLN A 169 -13.91 8.73 9.47
C GLN A 169 -15.05 8.07 8.68
N LYS A 170 -15.00 6.75 8.50
CA LYS A 170 -16.06 6.00 7.81
C LYS A 170 -17.38 6.06 8.58
N THR A 171 -17.34 5.84 9.90
CA THR A 171 -18.52 5.92 10.77
C THR A 171 -19.13 7.33 10.75
N ALA A 172 -18.31 8.37 10.81
CA ALA A 172 -18.77 9.76 10.75
C ALA A 172 -19.46 10.11 9.41
N ARG A 173 -18.99 9.54 8.29
CA ARG A 173 -19.61 9.73 6.95
C ARG A 173 -20.99 9.07 6.88
N LEU A 174 -21.15 7.88 7.46
CA LEU A 174 -22.45 7.17 7.51
C LEU A 174 -23.48 7.93 8.37
N THR A 175 -23.08 8.49 9.51
CA THR A 175 -23.97 9.27 10.38
C THR A 175 -24.41 10.58 9.71
N LYS A 176 -23.54 11.23 8.93
CA LYS A 176 -23.87 12.47 8.23
C LYS A 176 -24.89 12.25 7.11
N HIS A 177 -24.81 11.13 6.39
CA HIS A 177 -25.73 10.80 5.30
C HIS A 177 -27.14 10.43 5.79
N SER A 178 -27.26 9.85 7.00
CA SER A 178 -28.55 9.59 7.65
C SER A 178 -29.25 10.89 8.10
N LYS A 179 -28.50 11.85 8.65
CA LYS A 179 -29.05 13.17 9.05
C LYS A 179 -29.46 14.08 7.88
N THR A 180 -29.01 13.82 6.65
CA THR A 180 -29.45 14.56 5.46
C THR A 180 -30.68 13.93 4.80
N ASN A 181 -30.96 12.64 5.08
CA ASN A 181 -32.08 11.89 4.47
C ASN A 181 -33.27 11.63 5.42
N GLY A 182 -33.28 12.20 6.63
CA GLY A 182 -34.48 12.36 7.48
C GLY A 182 -34.53 13.83 7.92
N GLU A 183 -35.60 14.60 7.71
CA GLU A 183 -37.01 14.26 7.82
C GLU A 183 -37.86 15.25 6.98
N PRO A 184 -39.11 14.91 6.59
CA PRO A 184 -40.18 15.20 7.54
C PRO A 184 -41.12 14.01 7.75
N ALA A 185 -41.34 13.66 9.02
CA ALA A 185 -42.63 13.19 9.47
C ALA A 185 -43.62 14.32 9.16
N SER A 186 -44.22 14.28 7.96
CA SER A 186 -45.24 15.25 7.57
C SER A 186 -46.54 14.95 8.34
N PRO A 187 -47.26 15.98 8.79
CA PRO A 187 -48.29 15.88 9.82
C PRO A 187 -49.70 15.73 9.21
N GLU A 188 -50.45 14.70 9.62
CA GLU A 188 -51.93 14.63 9.59
C GLU A 188 -52.34 13.25 10.10
N LYS A 189 -53.26 13.05 11.05
CA LYS A 189 -54.46 13.82 11.38
C LYS A 189 -54.71 13.84 12.89
N LYS A 190 -54.93 15.04 13.43
CA LYS A 190 -56.01 15.24 14.40
C LYS A 190 -57.32 15.11 13.64
N SER A 191 -58.26 14.29 14.11
CA SER A 191 -59.65 14.71 14.40
C SER A 191 -60.54 13.49 14.63
N ALA A 192 -61.36 13.61 15.68
CA ALA A 192 -62.65 12.95 15.93
C ALA A 192 -62.66 11.42 16.16
#